data_AF-A0A9E3LCC0-F1
#
_entry.id   AF-A0A9E3LCC0-F1
#
_cell.length_a   1.000
_cell.length_b   1.000
_cell.length_c   1.000
_cell.angle_alpha   90.00
_cell.angle_beta   90.00
_cell.angle_gamma   90.00
#
_symmetry.space_group_name_H-M   'P 1'
#
loop_
_entity.id
_entity.type
_entity.pdbx_description
1 polymer ?
#
loop_
_entity_poly.entity_id
_entity_poly.type
_entity_poly.pdbx_seq_one_letter_code
_entity_poly.pdbx_strand_id
1 'polypeptide(L)'
;MPGKPYQSKLNPYLQEIHRLRSQAPPVSYQEIARILHDKHGVAVSPNGIFSFVKARSRKRAVYTISPEFIANTPVPAPPRSKVEEPEPVQRDEPSGGSFFETPTSKPRRKPKYHLSEDF
;
A
#
# COMPACT_ATOMS: atom_id res chain seq x y z
N MET A 1 -12.85 3.88 -14.53
CA MET A 1 -11.84 4.70 -15.25
C MET A 1 -10.47 4.41 -14.65
N PRO A 2 -9.49 3.88 -15.39
CA PRO A 2 -8.13 3.76 -14.88
C PRO A 2 -7.51 5.16 -14.82
N GLY A 3 -7.47 5.75 -13.62
CA GLY A 3 -6.83 7.04 -13.37
C GLY A 3 -5.30 6.90 -13.34
N LYS A 4 -4.58 7.98 -13.71
CA LYS A 4 -3.12 8.03 -13.56
C LYS A 4 -2.76 7.84 -12.08
N PRO A 5 -1.74 7.02 -11.75
CA PRO A 5 -1.34 6.84 -10.37
C PRO A 5 -0.94 8.18 -9.75
N TYR A 6 -1.29 8.39 -8.48
CA TYR A 6 -0.93 9.60 -7.74
C TYR A 6 0.60 9.78 -7.77
N GLN A 7 1.06 10.87 -8.38
CA GLN A 7 2.47 11.22 -8.42
C GLN A 7 2.81 12.10 -7.22
N SER A 8 3.80 11.69 -6.43
CA SER A 8 4.25 12.50 -5.30
C SER A 8 4.94 13.77 -5.80
N LYS A 9 4.63 14.92 -5.18
CA LYS A 9 5.30 16.21 -5.41
C LYS A 9 6.82 16.15 -5.18
N LEU A 10 7.31 15.13 -4.48
CA LEU A 10 8.73 14.91 -4.19
C LEU A 10 9.50 14.18 -5.30
N ASN A 11 8.82 13.62 -6.31
CA ASN A 11 9.47 12.87 -7.40
C ASN A 11 10.56 13.66 -8.15
N PRO A 12 10.35 14.95 -8.52
CA PRO A 12 11.38 15.73 -9.21
C PRO A 12 12.65 15.93 -8.38
N TYR A 13 12.54 15.87 -7.05
CA TYR A 13 13.61 16.18 -6.10
C TYR A 13 14.27 14.91 -5.52
N LEU A 14 14.01 13.74 -6.10
CA LEU A 14 14.51 12.46 -5.60
C LEU A 14 16.03 12.42 -5.52
N GLN A 15 16.72 12.90 -6.56
CA GLN A 15 18.19 12.94 -6.62
C GLN A 15 18.78 13.83 -5.52
N GLU A 16 18.19 15.01 -5.30
CA GLU A 16 18.64 15.93 -4.24
C GLU A 16 18.43 15.33 -2.85
N ILE A 17 17.25 14.74 -2.60
CA ILE A 17 16.95 14.06 -1.33
C ILE A 17 17.92 12.89 -1.09
N HIS A 18 18.24 12.12 -2.15
CA HIS A 18 19.22 11.04 -2.07
C HIS A 18 20.61 11.59 -1.72
N ARG A 19 21.06 12.65 -2.40
CA ARG A 19 22.36 13.30 -2.16
C ARG A 19 22.50 13.81 -0.71
N LEU A 20 21.47 14.48 -0.19
CA LEU A 20 21.45 15.00 1.19
C LEU A 20 21.47 13.86 2.22
N ARG A 21 20.86 12.71 1.91
CA ARG A 21 20.85 11.53 2.77
C ARG A 21 22.12 10.69 2.67
N SER A 22 22.87 10.76 1.57
CA SER A 22 24.12 10.03 1.37
C SER A 22 25.36 10.75 1.94
N GLN A 23 25.22 12.00 2.40
CA GLN A 23 26.31 12.74 3.05
C GLN A 23 26.64 12.16 4.44
N ALA A 24 27.88 12.34 4.88
CA ALA A 24 28.34 12.01 6.22
C ALA A 24 28.77 13.31 6.95
N PRO A 25 28.07 13.77 7.99
CA PRO A 25 26.88 13.17 8.61
C PRO A 25 25.60 13.32 7.74
N PRO A 26 24.62 12.40 7.86
CA PRO A 26 23.38 12.47 7.08
C PRO A 26 22.52 13.67 7.49
N VAL A 27 21.99 14.40 6.51
CA VAL A 27 21.07 15.51 6.76
C VAL A 27 19.75 14.97 7.33
N SER A 28 19.20 15.66 8.32
CA SER A 28 17.94 15.30 8.98
C SER A 28 16.73 15.56 8.06
N TYR A 29 15.63 14.84 8.22
CA TYR A 29 14.44 15.06 7.40
C TYR A 29 13.79 16.44 7.61
N GLN A 30 13.98 17.03 8.79
CA GLN A 30 13.53 18.41 9.05
C GLN A 30 14.33 19.40 8.22
N GLU A 31 15.65 19.21 8.14
CA GLU A 31 16.52 20.09 7.40
C GLU A 31 16.33 19.92 5.88
N ILE A 32 16.11 18.70 5.41
CA ILE A 32 15.73 18.45 4.00
C ILE A 32 14.41 19.18 3.65
N ALA A 33 13.44 19.20 4.55
CA ALA A 33 12.18 19.92 4.33
C ALA A 33 12.41 21.43 4.18
N ARG A 34 13.28 22.02 5.00
CA ARG A 34 13.68 23.44 4.91
C ARG A 34 14.40 23.71 3.59
N ILE A 35 15.40 22.91 3.24
CA ILE A 35 16.15 23.06 1.98
C ILE A 35 15.22 22.98 0.75
N LEU A 36 14.26 22.05 0.74
CA LEU A 36 13.30 21.92 -0.36
C LEU A 36 12.33 23.11 -0.43
N HIS A 37 11.93 23.65 0.72
CA HIS A 37 11.12 24.84 0.79
C HIS A 37 11.89 26.07 0.28
N ASP A 38 13.13 26.26 0.73
CA ASP A 38 13.91 27.46 0.42
C ASP A 38 14.41 27.46 -1.03
N LYS A 39 14.81 26.31 -1.58
CA LYS A 39 15.29 26.21 -2.97
C LYS A 39 14.17 26.12 -4.00
N HIS A 40 13.07 25.46 -3.67
CA HIS A 40 12.04 25.08 -4.66
C HIS A 40 10.63 25.56 -4.31
N GLY A 41 10.43 26.21 -3.16
CA GLY A 41 9.11 26.64 -2.70
C GLY A 41 8.18 25.47 -2.32
N VAL A 42 8.73 24.27 -2.10
CA VAL A 42 7.92 23.08 -1.85
C VAL A 42 7.73 22.87 -0.36
N ALA A 43 6.53 23.17 0.13
CA ALA A 43 6.13 22.84 1.50
C ALA A 43 5.82 21.33 1.63
N VAL A 44 6.69 20.61 2.33
CA VAL A 44 6.54 19.17 2.60
C VAL A 44 6.84 18.87 4.06
N SER A 45 6.07 17.98 4.66
CA SER A 45 6.31 17.56 6.04
C SER A 45 7.53 16.62 6.11
N PRO A 46 8.33 16.69 7.19
CA PRO A 46 9.45 15.77 7.40
C PRO A 46 9.02 14.30 7.36
N ASN A 47 7.82 13.99 7.88
CA ASN A 47 7.27 12.63 7.87
C ASN A 47 6.90 12.17 6.44
N GLY A 48 6.48 13.10 5.58
CA GLY A 48 6.22 12.84 4.16
C GLY A 48 7.51 12.50 3.41
N ILE A 49 8.61 13.20 3.71
CA ILE A 49 9.93 12.91 3.15
C ILE A 49 10.42 11.54 3.63
N PHE A 50 10.33 11.24 4.94
CA PHE A 50 10.68 9.92 5.48
C PHE A 50 9.91 8.80 4.78
N SER A 51 8.58 8.93 4.66
CA SER A 51 7.72 7.93 4.00
C SER A 51 8.06 7.77 2.52
N PHE A 52 8.37 8.88 1.84
CA PHE A 52 8.79 8.89 0.44
C PHE A 52 10.11 8.14 0.22
N VAL A 53 11.10 8.41 1.07
CA VAL A 53 12.42 7.74 1.04
C VAL A 53 12.26 6.26 1.38
N LYS A 54 11.52 5.93 2.44
CA LYS A 54 11.24 4.55 2.86
C LYS A 54 10.56 3.72 1.77
N ALA A 55 9.58 4.31 1.07
CA ALA A 55 8.87 3.63 -0.01
C ALA A 55 9.76 3.32 -1.23
N ARG A 56 10.86 4.07 -1.40
CA ARG A 56 11.79 3.96 -2.53
C ARG A 56 13.09 3.25 -2.20
N SER A 57 13.44 3.15 -0.92
CA SER A 57 14.64 2.43 -0.48
C SER A 57 14.46 0.90 -0.50
N ARG A 58 13.23 0.41 -0.29
CA ARG A 58 12.93 -1.01 -0.42
C ARG A 58 12.76 -1.39 -1.89
N LYS A 59 13.75 -2.09 -2.46
CA LYS A 59 13.56 -2.81 -3.73
C LYS A 59 12.38 -3.78 -3.53
N ARG A 60 11.33 -3.64 -4.35
CA ARG A 60 10.27 -4.66 -4.40
C ARG A 60 10.91 -5.93 -4.94
N ALA A 61 11.02 -6.97 -4.10
CA ALA A 61 11.38 -8.29 -4.58
C ALA A 61 10.25 -8.76 -5.50
N VAL A 62 10.53 -8.85 -6.80
CA VAL A 62 9.61 -9.47 -7.76
C VAL A 62 9.95 -10.95 -7.77
N TYR A 63 9.07 -11.76 -7.22
CA TYR A 63 9.16 -13.21 -7.31
C TYR A 63 8.57 -13.62 -8.66
N THR A 64 9.42 -14.09 -9.57
CA THR A 64 9.00 -14.64 -10.86
C THR A 64 8.90 -16.15 -10.76
N ILE A 65 7.88 -16.74 -11.38
CA ILE A 65 7.77 -18.19 -11.51
C ILE A 65 8.80 -18.63 -12.55
N SER A 66 9.62 -19.65 -12.21
CA SER A 66 10.58 -20.23 -13.16
C SER A 66 9.83 -20.82 -14.36
N PRO A 67 10.29 -20.59 -15.61
CA PRO A 67 9.68 -21.19 -16.79
C PRO A 67 9.67 -22.72 -16.74
N GLU A 68 10.60 -23.34 -16.02
CA GLU A 68 10.62 -24.80 -15.79
C GLU A 68 9.40 -25.28 -15.00
N PHE A 69 8.87 -24.46 -14.10
CA PHE A 69 7.67 -24.78 -13.35
C PHE A 69 6.42 -24.71 -14.23
N ILE A 70 6.41 -23.79 -15.21
CA ILE A 70 5.33 -23.65 -16.20
C ILE A 70 5.38 -24.82 -17.20
N ALA A 71 6.57 -25.25 -17.60
CA ALA A 71 6.74 -26.40 -18.50
C ALA A 71 6.31 -27.72 -17.84
N ASN A 72 6.48 -27.84 -16.52
CA ASN A 72 6.12 -29.04 -15.76
C ASN A 72 4.71 -29.00 -15.16
N THR A 73 3.95 -27.92 -15.33
CA THR A 73 2.54 -27.92 -14.90
C THR A 73 1.75 -28.91 -15.76
N PRO A 74 1.18 -29.97 -15.17
CA PRO A 74 0.32 -30.88 -15.91
C PRO A 74 -0.87 -30.06 -16.42
N VAL A 75 -1.00 -29.96 -17.74
CA VAL A 75 -2.16 -29.35 -18.38
C VAL A 75 -3.39 -30.12 -17.88
N PRO A 76 -4.35 -29.47 -17.18
CA PRO A 76 -5.59 -30.14 -16.83
C PRO A 76 -6.23 -30.58 -18.14
N ALA A 77 -6.38 -31.90 -18.28
CA ALA A 77 -7.02 -32.48 -19.45
C ALA A 77 -8.36 -31.78 -19.68
N PRO A 78 -8.73 -31.47 -20.94
CA PRO A 78 -10.02 -30.87 -21.22
C PRO A 78 -11.11 -31.72 -20.56
N PRO A 79 -12.14 -31.11 -19.95
CA PRO A 79 -13.26 -31.87 -19.41
C PRO A 79 -13.80 -32.73 -20.54
N ARG A 80 -13.61 -34.06 -20.43
CA ARG A 80 -14.23 -35.02 -21.35
C ARG A 80 -15.72 -34.70 -21.33
N SER A 81 -16.22 -34.24 -22.47
CA SER A 81 -17.63 -34.09 -22.77
C SER A 81 -18.34 -35.43 -22.54
N LYS A 82 -18.87 -35.63 -21.34
CA LYS A 82 -20.02 -36.51 -21.16
C LYS A 82 -21.25 -35.66 -21.51
N VAL A 83 -21.65 -35.78 -22.76
CA VAL A 83 -23.03 -35.55 -23.18
C VAL A 83 -23.86 -36.65 -22.52
N GLU A 84 -24.61 -36.30 -21.48
CA GLU A 84 -25.87 -36.96 -21.14
C GLU A 84 -26.65 -36.06 -20.16
N GLU A 85 -27.48 -35.20 -20.75
CA GLU A 85 -28.76 -34.74 -20.19
C GLU A 85 -29.82 -35.65 -20.88
N PRO A 86 -30.95 -36.07 -20.26
CA PRO A 86 -31.72 -35.20 -19.39
C PRO A 86 -32.56 -35.81 -18.23
N GLU A 87 -33.21 -34.88 -17.52
CA GLU A 87 -34.49 -34.93 -16.79
C GLU A 87 -34.50 -35.27 -15.27
N PRO A 88 -35.50 -34.73 -14.51
CA PRO A 88 -35.28 -33.93 -13.31
C PRO A 88 -35.95 -34.52 -12.06
N VAL A 89 -35.41 -34.28 -10.86
CA VAL A 89 -36.14 -34.52 -9.60
C VAL A 89 -35.85 -33.45 -8.56
N GLN A 90 -36.82 -32.54 -8.45
CA GLN A 90 -37.44 -31.95 -7.24
C GLN A 90 -36.57 -31.62 -6.01
N ARG A 91 -36.60 -30.30 -5.72
CA ARG A 91 -36.79 -29.61 -4.43
C ARG A 91 -36.58 -30.46 -3.16
N ASP A 92 -35.71 -29.95 -2.29
CA ASP A 92 -36.16 -29.36 -1.02
C ASP A 92 -35.12 -28.35 -0.50
N GLU A 93 -35.60 -27.13 -0.27
CA GLU A 93 -34.96 -26.11 0.57
C GLU A 93 -34.86 -26.63 2.00
N PRO A 94 -33.78 -26.29 2.72
CA PRO A 94 -34.07 -25.43 3.87
C PRO A 94 -33.06 -24.30 4.02
N SER A 95 -33.57 -23.07 3.87
CA SER A 95 -33.72 -22.14 5.01
C SER A 95 -32.68 -22.29 6.14
N GLY A 96 -31.75 -21.35 6.16
CA GLY A 96 -30.97 -20.98 7.36
C GLY A 96 -29.91 -19.98 6.93
N GLY A 97 -30.15 -18.68 7.06
CA GLY A 97 -29.86 -17.95 8.30
C GLY A 97 -28.32 -17.90 8.48
N SER A 98 -27.64 -16.77 8.49
CA SER A 98 -28.00 -15.49 9.09
C SER A 98 -27.08 -14.40 8.58
N PHE A 99 -27.71 -13.37 8.05
CA PHE A 99 -27.33 -11.98 8.17
C PHE A 99 -26.80 -11.65 9.58
N PHE A 100 -25.56 -11.20 9.69
CA PHE A 100 -25.18 -10.21 10.70
C PHE A 100 -24.20 -9.21 10.08
N GLU A 101 -24.82 -8.14 9.59
CA GLU A 101 -24.24 -6.81 9.52
C GLU A 101 -23.96 -6.31 10.95
N THR A 102 -22.78 -5.75 11.23
CA THR A 102 -22.64 -4.32 11.57
C THR A 102 -21.23 -3.93 12.03
N PRO A 103 -20.86 -2.64 11.84
CA PRO A 103 -19.56 -2.06 12.14
C PRO A 103 -19.51 -1.43 13.54
N THR A 104 -18.33 -1.39 14.17
CA THR A 104 -18.05 -0.49 15.31
C THR A 104 -16.62 0.05 15.15
N SER A 105 -16.38 1.32 14.79
CA SER A 105 -16.56 2.57 15.53
C SER A 105 -15.71 2.69 16.81
N LYS A 106 -14.48 3.26 16.65
CA LYS A 106 -13.77 4.30 17.47
C LYS A 106 -13.66 4.13 19.02
N PRO A 107 -12.60 4.62 19.71
CA PRO A 107 -12.16 6.02 19.58
C PRO A 107 -10.66 6.35 19.77
N ARG A 108 -10.37 7.53 19.21
CA ARG A 108 -9.22 8.41 19.44
C ARG A 108 -9.22 8.87 20.90
N ARG A 109 -8.15 8.62 21.66
CA ARG A 109 -7.87 9.34 22.92
C ARG A 109 -6.61 10.18 22.73
N LYS A 110 -6.78 11.51 22.79
CA LYS A 110 -5.70 12.45 23.09
C LYS A 110 -5.58 12.54 24.61
N PRO A 111 -4.39 12.44 25.21
CA PRO A 111 -4.18 13.06 26.51
C PRO A 111 -4.03 14.58 26.31
N LYS A 112 -4.94 15.33 26.94
CA LYS A 112 -4.74 16.72 27.34
C LYS A 112 -3.65 16.73 28.41
N TYR A 113 -2.63 17.56 28.26
CA TYR A 113 -1.98 18.13 29.43
C TYR A 113 -2.24 19.64 29.39
N HIS A 114 -3.00 20.07 30.40
CA HIS A 114 -3.19 21.45 30.77
C HIS A 114 -1.92 21.94 31.49
N LEU A 115 -1.50 23.13 31.08
CA LEU A 115 -1.16 24.28 31.92
C LEU A 115 -1.00 24.01 33.43
N SER A 116 0.21 24.24 33.93
CA SER A 116 0.54 24.89 35.21
C SER A 116 1.96 25.44 34.97
N GLU A 117 2.16 26.74 34.78
CA GLU A 117 2.40 27.72 35.84
C GLU A 117 3.35 27.18 36.90
N ASP A 118 4.55 27.74 36.99
CA ASP A 118 5.17 28.13 38.25
C ASP A 118 6.42 28.99 37.98
N PHE A 119 6.25 30.27 38.32
CA PHE A 119 7.20 31.29 38.81
C PHE A 119 8.59 31.46 38.18
#